data_AF-A0A7C6SQT9-F1
#
_entry.id   AF-A0A7C6SQT9-F1
#
_cell.length_a   1.000
_cell.length_b   1.000
_cell.length_c   1.000
_cell.angle_alpha   90.00
_cell.angle_beta   90.00
_cell.angle_gamma   90.00
#
_symmetry.space_group_name_H-M   'P 1'
#
loop_
_entity.id
_entity.type
_entity.pdbx_description
1 polymer ?
#
loop_
_entity_poly.entity_id
_entity_poly.type
_entity_poly.pdbx_seq_one_letter_code
_entity_poly.pdbx_strand_id
1 'polypeptide(L)'
;MYRLQSKQVSVFENESFFQFHGLNPDNDWVRLAKLIPRAELERRYAQTFDSKLGNVGKPARMALGVLVIKERYGFSDEDTVQKIRMNPYLQFFLGLPAQASAADHLS
;
A
#
# COMPACT_ATOMS: atom_id res chain seq x y z
N MET A 1 -9.84 -5.29 -15.71
CA MET A 1 -8.83 -6.36 -15.63
C MET A 1 -8.15 -6.30 -14.25
N TYR A 2 -7.99 -7.44 -13.57
CA TYR A 2 -7.20 -7.49 -12.33
C TYR A 2 -6.01 -8.42 -12.50
N ARG A 3 -4.79 -7.94 -12.26
CA ARG A 3 -3.59 -8.77 -12.31
C ARG A 3 -3.27 -9.24 -10.89
N LEU A 4 -3.62 -10.48 -10.58
CA LEU A 4 -2.99 -11.20 -9.47
C LEU A 4 -1.50 -11.28 -9.80
N GLN A 5 -0.68 -10.57 -9.03
CA GLN A 5 0.76 -10.80 -9.07
C GLN A 5 0.98 -12.21 -8.49
N SER A 6 1.27 -13.16 -9.38
CA SER A 6 1.38 -14.61 -9.14
C SER A 6 2.45 -14.98 -8.10
N LYS A 7 2.53 -16.28 -7.72
CA LYS A 7 3.49 -16.98 -6.80
C LYS A 7 4.99 -16.59 -6.85
N GLN A 8 5.42 -15.67 -7.70
CA GLN A 8 6.68 -14.95 -7.50
C GLN A 8 6.45 -14.01 -6.32
N VAL A 9 7.28 -14.10 -5.28
CA VAL A 9 7.28 -13.19 -4.12
C VAL A 9 6.94 -11.79 -4.62
N SER A 10 5.70 -11.36 -4.39
CA SER A 10 5.26 -10.13 -5.02
C SER A 10 6.14 -9.01 -4.45
N VAL A 11 6.48 -8.00 -5.25
CA VAL A 11 7.21 -6.83 -4.74
C VAL A 11 6.48 -6.20 -3.53
N PHE A 12 5.18 -6.50 -3.39
CA PHE A 12 4.31 -6.11 -2.27
C PHE A 12 4.25 -7.09 -1.09
N GLU A 13 4.76 -8.32 -1.26
CA GLU A 13 4.89 -9.35 -0.21
C GLU A 13 6.24 -9.28 0.49
N ASN A 14 7.31 -8.94 -0.22
CA ASN A 14 8.62 -8.82 0.41
C ASN A 14 8.70 -7.48 1.15
N GLU A 15 8.54 -7.54 2.48
CA GLU A 15 8.85 -6.42 3.38
C GLU A 15 10.27 -5.88 3.11
N SER A 16 11.17 -6.74 2.62
CA SER A 16 12.52 -6.46 2.14
C SER A 16 12.63 -5.50 0.94
N PHE A 17 11.60 -5.38 0.09
CA PHE A 17 11.61 -4.41 -1.04
C PHE A 17 11.23 -3.00 -0.59
N PHE A 18 10.51 -2.93 0.52
CA PHE A 18 10.22 -1.66 1.15
C PHE A 18 11.43 -1.32 2.00
N GLN A 19 12.31 -0.44 1.52
CA GLN A 19 13.49 0.05 2.26
C GLN A 19 13.13 0.84 3.54
N PHE A 20 12.03 0.52 4.21
CA PHE A 20 11.66 1.03 5.52
C PHE A 20 12.53 0.37 6.59
N HIS A 21 13.73 0.92 6.78
CA HIS A 21 14.53 0.60 7.95
C HIS A 21 14.01 1.39 9.16
N GLY A 22 13.88 0.73 10.31
CA GLY A 22 13.61 1.41 11.60
C GLY A 22 12.16 1.81 11.89
N LEU A 23 11.15 1.22 11.23
CA LEU A 23 9.75 1.41 11.67
C LEU A 23 9.54 0.77 13.04
N ASN A 24 8.88 1.51 13.95
CA ASN A 24 8.50 0.96 15.23
C ASN A 24 7.42 -0.12 15.04
N PRO A 25 7.65 -1.39 15.44
CA PRO A 25 6.68 -2.47 15.32
C PRO A 25 5.40 -2.23 16.14
N ASP A 26 5.46 -1.41 17.18
CA ASP A 26 4.33 -1.09 18.06
C ASP A 26 3.47 0.06 17.53
N ASN A 27 3.88 0.71 16.44
CA ASN A 27 3.06 1.73 15.79
C ASN A 27 1.73 1.13 15.28
N ASP A 28 0.63 1.85 15.51
CA ASP A 28 -0.72 1.38 15.17
C ASP A 28 -0.89 1.00 13.70
N TRP A 29 -0.27 1.74 12.77
CA TRP A 29 -0.35 1.43 11.35
C TRP A 29 0.43 0.17 10.98
N VAL A 30 1.55 -0.10 11.66
CA VAL A 30 2.32 -1.34 11.47
C VAL A 30 1.54 -2.54 12.01
N ARG A 31 0.98 -2.41 13.22
CA ARG A 31 0.14 -3.46 13.82
C ARG A 31 -1.09 -3.74 12.97
N LEU A 32 -1.79 -2.69 12.53
CA LEU A 32 -2.96 -2.82 11.67
C LEU A 32 -2.62 -3.47 10.32
N ALA A 33 -1.50 -3.10 9.69
CA ALA A 33 -1.04 -3.71 8.44
C ALA A 33 -0.75 -5.21 8.56
N LYS A 34 -0.37 -5.69 9.75
CA LYS A 34 -0.08 -7.11 10.06
C LYS A 34 -1.35 -7.91 10.37
N LEU A 35 -2.39 -7.26 10.91
CA LEU A 35 -3.67 -7.90 11.22
C LEU A 35 -4.53 -8.18 9.97
N ILE A 36 -4.35 -7.41 8.90
CA ILE A 36 -5.13 -7.58 7.67
C ILE A 36 -4.67 -8.85 6.93
N PRO A 37 -5.57 -9.83 6.66
CA PRO A 37 -5.24 -11.04 5.90
C PRO A 37 -5.07 -10.72 4.42
N ARG A 38 -3.87 -10.23 4.05
CA ARG A 38 -3.58 -9.66 2.72
C ARG A 38 -3.91 -10.60 1.56
N ALA A 39 -3.47 -11.85 1.62
CA ALA A 39 -3.65 -12.82 0.55
C ALA A 39 -5.13 -13.12 0.27
N GLU A 40 -5.93 -13.28 1.32
CA GLU A 40 -7.35 -13.55 1.18
C GLU A 40 -8.13 -12.32 0.71
N LEU A 41 -7.78 -11.14 1.22
CA LEU A 41 -8.36 -9.86 0.77
C LEU A 41 -8.11 -9.66 -0.73
N GLU A 42 -6.86 -9.82 -1.17
CA GLU A 42 -6.46 -9.67 -2.57
C GLU A 42 -7.19 -10.67 -3.47
N ARG A 43 -7.30 -11.93 -3.04
CA ARG A 43 -8.03 -12.98 -3.76
C ARG A 43 -9.50 -12.63 -3.95
N ARG A 44 -10.18 -12.16 -2.91
CA ARG A 44 -11.60 -11.78 -2.99
C ARG A 44 -11.80 -10.53 -3.84
N TYR A 45 -10.94 -9.54 -3.66
CA TYR A 45 -10.98 -8.31 -4.44
C TYR A 45 -10.73 -8.57 -5.93
N ALA A 46 -9.83 -9.50 -6.28
CA ALA A 46 -9.64 -9.92 -7.66
C ALA A 46 -10.91 -10.50 -8.30
N GLN A 47 -11.74 -11.22 -7.52
CA GLN A 47 -12.97 -11.83 -8.00
C GLN A 47 -14.06 -10.81 -8.33
N THR A 48 -13.98 -9.57 -7.85
CA THR A 48 -14.98 -8.53 -8.17
C THR A 48 -14.75 -7.90 -9.55
N PHE A 49 -13.71 -8.29 -10.27
CA PHE A 49 -13.41 -7.78 -11.62
C PHE A 49 -13.77 -8.82 -12.68
N ASP A 50 -14.99 -8.75 -13.20
CA ASP A 50 -15.49 -9.66 -14.25
C ASP A 50 -14.92 -9.37 -15.65
N SER A 51 -14.34 -8.18 -15.85
CA SER A 51 -13.94 -7.69 -17.17
C SER A 51 -12.45 -7.86 -17.46
N LYS A 52 -12.15 -8.47 -18.63
CA LYS A 52 -10.82 -8.47 -19.27
C LYS A 52 -10.51 -7.18 -20.04
N LEU A 53 -11.48 -6.28 -20.20
CA LEU A 53 -11.36 -4.99 -20.88
C LEU A 53 -11.21 -3.84 -19.87
N GLY A 54 -10.37 -2.85 -20.17
CA GLY A 54 -10.17 -1.65 -19.34
C GLY A 54 -8.87 -1.67 -18.51
N ASN A 55 -8.67 -0.62 -17.70
CA ASN A 55 -7.43 -0.39 -16.95
C ASN A 55 -7.21 -1.46 -15.87
N VAL A 56 -5.95 -1.71 -15.51
CA VAL A 56 -5.61 -2.68 -14.45
C VAL A 56 -6.05 -2.11 -13.10
N GLY A 57 -6.86 -2.88 -12.36
CA GLY A 57 -7.31 -2.50 -11.02
C GLY A 57 -6.13 -2.30 -10.06
N LYS A 58 -6.22 -1.28 -9.19
CA LYS A 58 -5.24 -1.04 -8.12
C LYS A 58 -5.28 -2.19 -7.10
N PRO A 59 -4.16 -2.56 -6.45
CA PRO A 59 -4.16 -3.60 -5.41
C PRO A 59 -5.21 -3.33 -4.32
N ALA A 60 -5.80 -4.39 -3.76
CA ALA A 60 -6.86 -4.26 -2.75
C ALA A 60 -6.38 -3.46 -1.53
N ARG A 61 -5.13 -3.73 -1.11
CA ARG A 61 -4.47 -3.04 0.00
C ARG A 61 -4.37 -1.52 -0.20
N MET A 62 -4.11 -1.08 -1.43
CA MET A 62 -4.03 0.34 -1.77
C MET A 62 -5.42 0.99 -1.66
N ALA A 63 -6.41 0.40 -2.33
CA ALA A 63 -7.76 0.95 -2.36
C ALA A 63 -8.38 1.01 -0.95
N LEU A 64 -8.34 -0.10 -0.22
CA LEU A 64 -8.85 -0.17 1.15
C LEU A 64 -8.05 0.73 2.09
N GLY A 65 -6.72 0.71 2.00
CA GLY A 65 -5.87 1.44 2.92
C GLY A 65 -6.02 2.95 2.79
N VAL A 66 -6.15 3.49 1.57
CA VAL A 66 -6.40 4.93 1.36
C VAL A 66 -7.75 5.33 1.93
N LEU A 67 -8.79 4.50 1.74
CA LEU A 67 -10.10 4.74 2.34
C LEU A 67 -10.04 4.76 3.87
N VAL A 68 -9.32 3.82 4.49
CA VAL A 68 -9.15 3.79 5.95
C VAL A 68 -8.43 5.04 6.47
N ILE A 69 -7.38 5.49 5.77
CA ILE A 69 -6.65 6.72 6.15
C ILE A 69 -7.57 7.93 6.01
N LYS A 70 -8.26 8.07 4.88
CA LYS A 70 -9.16 9.18 4.61
C LYS A 70 -10.27 9.25 5.65
N GLU A 71 -10.93 8.13 5.94
CA GLU A 71 -12.02 8.07 6.93
C GLU A 71 -11.54 8.37 8.35
N ARG A 72 -10.37 7.86 8.75
CA ARG A 72 -9.83 8.08 10.10
C ARG A 72 -9.47 9.53 10.37
N TYR A 73 -9.01 10.26 9.35
CA TYR A 73 -8.51 11.63 9.52
C TYR A 73 -9.42 12.73 8.94
N GLY A 74 -10.43 12.37 8.13
CA GLY A 74 -11.32 13.34 7.49
C GLY A 74 -10.63 14.23 6.45
N PHE A 75 -9.57 13.74 5.81
CA PHE A 75 -8.81 14.52 4.83
C PHE A 75 -9.52 14.62 3.46
N SER A 76 -9.21 15.68 2.71
CA SER A 76 -9.49 15.74 1.27
C SER A 76 -8.66 14.67 0.53
N ASP A 77 -8.99 14.39 -0.73
CA ASP A 77 -8.22 13.42 -1.53
C ASP A 77 -6.78 13.93 -1.75
N GLU A 78 -6.61 15.21 -2.05
CA GLU A 78 -5.31 15.86 -2.23
C GLU A 78 -4.48 15.82 -0.94
N ASP A 79 -5.09 16.17 0.19
CA ASP A 79 -4.40 16.14 1.49
C ASP A 79 -4.01 14.72 1.87
N THR A 80 -4.89 13.75 1.63
CA THR A 80 -4.60 12.33 1.88
C THR A 80 -3.33 11.90 1.15
N VAL A 81 -3.17 12.28 -0.12
CA VAL A 81 -1.97 11.99 -0.91
C VAL A 81 -0.73 12.64 -0.28
N GLN A 82 -0.81 13.90 0.14
CA GLN A 82 0.33 14.59 0.77
C GLN A 82 0.72 13.94 2.11
N LYS A 83 -0.26 13.56 2.93
CA LYS A 83 -0.01 12.90 4.22
C LYS A 83 0.63 11.52 4.04
N ILE A 84 0.20 10.78 3.02
CA ILE A 84 0.85 9.50 2.65
C ILE A 84 2.30 9.75 2.22
N ARG A 85 2.57 10.75 1.37
CA ARG A 85 3.93 11.07 0.93
C ARG A 85 4.87 11.45 2.07
N MET A 86 4.37 12.11 3.10
CA MET A 86 5.19 12.58 4.22
C MET A 86 5.34 11.56 5.36
N ASN A 87 4.59 10.45 5.35
CA ASN A 87 4.54 9.53 6.48
C ASN A 87 4.91 8.08 6.09
N PRO A 88 6.10 7.60 6.49
CA PRO A 88 6.56 6.25 6.13
C PRO A 88 5.68 5.13 6.71
N TYR A 89 4.99 5.36 7.84
CA TYR A 89 4.06 4.39 8.41
C TYR A 89 2.81 4.22 7.53
N LEU A 90 2.31 5.31 6.94
CA LEU A 90 1.18 5.26 6.01
C LEU A 90 1.60 4.60 4.69
N GLN A 91 2.80 4.91 4.18
CA GLN A 91 3.34 4.24 2.99
C GLN A 91 3.50 2.74 3.22
N PHE A 92 4.07 2.35 4.36
CA PHE A 92 4.15 0.94 4.77
C PHE A 92 2.77 0.30 4.85
N PHE A 93 1.79 0.97 5.49
CA PHE A 93 0.43 0.47 5.62
C PHE A 93 -0.22 0.18 4.26
N LEU A 94 0.00 1.07 3.27
CA LEU A 94 -0.49 0.92 1.89
C LEU A 94 0.30 -0.08 1.04
N GLY A 95 1.48 -0.51 1.50
CA GLY A 95 2.40 -1.31 0.68
C GLY A 95 3.00 -0.49 -0.46
N LEU A 96 3.33 0.78 -0.21
CA LEU A 96 4.09 1.62 -1.12
C LEU A 96 5.59 1.51 -0.83
N PRO A 97 6.46 1.41 -1.85
CA PRO A 97 7.91 1.46 -1.65
C PRO A 97 8.28 2.75 -0.90
N ALA A 98 9.30 2.65 -0.04
CA ALA A 98 9.92 3.84 0.51
C ALA A 98 10.38 4.71 -0.67
N GLN A 99 9.93 5.96 -0.71
CA GLN A 99 10.39 6.88 -1.72
C GLN A 99 11.85 7.21 -1.39
N ALA A 100 12.79 6.79 -2.24
CA ALA A 100 14.15 7.33 -2.17
C ALA A 100 14.02 8.84 -2.39
N SER A 101 14.39 9.62 -1.37
CA SER A 101 14.47 11.07 -1.50
C SER A 101 15.39 11.38 -2.68
N ALA A 102 14.97 12.26 -3.59
CA ALA A 102 15.79 12.76 -4.69
C ALA A 102 16.90 13.70 -4.18
N ALA A 103 17.70 13.24 -3.21
CA ALA A 103 18.87 13.91 -2.69
C ALA A 103 20.20 13.33 -3.24
N ASP A 104 20.15 12.18 -3.94
CA ASP A 104 21.36 11.47 -4.40
C ASP A 104 21.85 11.86 -5.80
N HIS A 105 21.42 13.01 -6.35
CA HIS A 105 21.86 13.50 -7.65
C HIS A 105 22.66 14.82 -7.62
N LEU A 106 23.15 15.25 -6.46
CA LEU A 106 24.08 16.37 -6.34
C LEU A 106 25.27 15.99 -5.46
N SER A 107 26.20 15.19 -6.00
CA SER A 107 27.59 15.09 -5.57
C SER A 107 28.47 14.70 -6.76
#